data_AF-D6PJJ1-F1
#
_entry.id   AF-D6PJJ1-F1
#
_cell.length_a   1.000
_cell.length_b   1.000
_cell.length_c   1.000
_cell.angle_alpha   90.00
_cell.angle_beta   90.00
_cell.angle_gamma   90.00
#
_symmetry.space_group_name_H-M   'P 1'
#
loop_
_entity.id
_entity.type
_entity.pdbx_description
1 polymer ?
#
loop_
_entity_poly.entity_id
_entity_poly.type
_entity_poly.pdbx_seq_one_letter_code
_entity_poly.pdbx_strand_id
1 'polypeptide(L)'
;MNVAIVGATGNVGRKILEVLEKKELAIDNLYLLASSRSAGSKINFNGKEHEVIDLETFDFSKVKITFFAAGGKISENFAEIAAKHSLVIDNSSFYRMDPDVPLIVPQVNSEHLNNIKKILLQIQIVQLLN
;
A
#
# COMPACT_ATOMS: atom_id res chain seq x y z
N MET A 1 -11.25 -9.39 2.58
CA MET A 1 -11.04 -8.13 1.82
C MET A 1 -9.91 -8.29 0.79
N ASN A 2 -9.95 -7.65 -0.38
CA ASN A 2 -8.86 -7.67 -1.36
C ASN A 2 -7.88 -6.50 -1.16
N VAL A 3 -6.58 -6.81 -1.11
CA VAL A 3 -5.50 -5.85 -0.80
C VAL A 3 -4.39 -5.91 -1.84
N ALA A 4 -3.85 -4.77 -2.24
CA ALA A 4 -2.63 -4.67 -3.04
C ALA A 4 -1.47 -4.02 -2.26
N ILE A 5 -0.24 -4.44 -2.55
CA ILE A 5 0.99 -3.81 -2.04
C ILE A 5 1.89 -3.47 -3.23
N VAL A 6 2.03 -2.19 -3.54
CA VAL A 6 2.94 -1.66 -4.54
C VAL A 6 4.34 -1.51 -3.94
N GLY A 7 5.34 -2.11 -4.58
CA GLY A 7 6.70 -2.20 -4.03
C GLY A 7 6.89 -3.39 -3.09
N ALA A 8 6.12 -4.48 -3.28
CA ALA A 8 6.13 -5.65 -2.40
C ALA A 8 7.51 -6.34 -2.28
N THR A 9 8.38 -6.19 -3.29
CA THR A 9 9.75 -6.74 -3.27
C THR A 9 10.76 -5.87 -2.50
N GLY A 10 10.43 -4.61 -2.22
CA GLY A 10 11.30 -3.68 -1.50
C GLY A 10 11.23 -3.84 0.03
N ASN A 11 12.19 -3.24 0.74
CA ASN A 11 12.30 -3.35 2.20
C ASN A 11 11.01 -2.94 2.94
N VAL A 12 10.40 -1.83 2.54
CA VAL A 12 9.16 -1.35 3.18
C VAL A 12 7.99 -2.27 2.85
N GLY A 13 7.85 -2.72 1.60
CA GLY A 13 6.80 -3.67 1.20
C GLY A 13 6.89 -5.00 1.96
N ARG A 14 8.10 -5.56 2.10
CA ARG A 14 8.37 -6.74 2.94
C ARG A 14 7.96 -6.50 4.39
N LYS A 15 8.22 -5.32 4.91
CA LYS A 15 7.83 -5.01 6.29
C LYS A 15 6.32 -4.86 6.48
N ILE A 16 5.62 -4.30 5.50
CA ILE A 16 4.16 -4.26 5.49
C ILE A 16 3.61 -5.69 5.51
N LEU A 17 4.16 -6.61 4.72
CA LEU A 17 3.78 -8.02 4.73
C LEU A 17 3.93 -8.64 6.13
N GLU A 18 5.10 -8.51 6.76
CA GLU A 18 5.33 -9.02 8.12
C GLU A 18 4.31 -8.49 9.14
N VAL A 19 3.94 -7.21 9.03
CA VAL A 19 2.94 -6.59 9.92
C VAL A 19 1.55 -7.17 9.64
N LEU A 20 1.18 -7.33 8.37
CA LEU A 20 -0.12 -7.90 7.98
C LEU A 20 -0.26 -9.36 8.43
N GLU A 21 0.81 -10.16 8.35
CA GLU A 21 0.84 -11.52 8.89
C GLU A 21 0.58 -11.53 10.40
N LYS A 22 1.32 -10.70 11.15
CA LYS A 22 1.18 -10.59 12.62
C LYS A 22 -0.17 -10.07 13.08
N LYS A 23 -0.81 -9.21 12.29
CA LYS A 23 -2.11 -8.61 12.62
C LYS A 23 -3.29 -9.53 12.29
N GLU A 24 -3.05 -10.67 11.64
CA GLU A 24 -4.06 -11.67 11.30
C GLU A 24 -5.31 -11.06 10.64
N LEU A 25 -5.11 -10.05 9.79
CA LEU A 25 -6.22 -9.40 9.09
C LEU A 25 -6.86 -10.36 8.09
N ALA A 26 -8.20 -10.33 8.01
CA ALA A 26 -8.97 -11.12 7.06
C ALA A 26 -8.77 -10.59 5.61
N ILE A 27 -7.74 -11.10 4.94
CA ILE A 27 -7.42 -10.81 3.53
C ILE A 27 -7.86 -12.01 2.68
N ASP A 28 -8.77 -11.76 1.73
CA ASP A 28 -9.27 -12.81 0.83
C ASP A 28 -8.28 -13.01 -0.32
N ASN A 29 -7.83 -11.90 -0.91
CA ASN A 29 -6.84 -11.88 -1.98
C ASN A 29 -5.78 -10.82 -1.70
N LEU A 30 -4.52 -11.24 -1.79
CA LEU A 30 -3.35 -10.39 -1.64
C LEU A 30 -2.63 -10.30 -2.99
N TYR A 31 -2.53 -9.09 -3.53
CA TYR A 31 -1.84 -8.80 -4.79
C TYR A 31 -0.51 -8.11 -4.48
N LEU A 32 0.59 -8.75 -4.85
CA LEU A 32 1.94 -8.22 -4.64
C LEU A 32 2.42 -7.59 -5.93
N LEU A 33 2.59 -6.27 -5.94
CA LEU A 33 2.90 -5.50 -7.15
C LEU A 33 4.33 -4.97 -7.07
N ALA A 34 5.06 -5.07 -8.17
CA ALA A 34 6.39 -4.49 -8.31
C ALA A 34 6.64 -4.10 -9.78
N SER A 35 7.88 -3.72 -10.12
CA SER A 35 8.24 -3.48 -11.52
C SER A 35 8.23 -4.77 -12.34
N SER A 36 8.15 -4.63 -13.67
CA SER A 36 8.32 -5.71 -14.65
C SER A 36 9.53 -6.62 -14.39
N ARG A 37 10.66 -6.04 -13.93
CA ARG A 37 11.87 -6.80 -13.55
C ARG A 37 11.62 -7.79 -12.40
N SER A 38 10.71 -7.46 -11.48
CA SER A 38 10.38 -8.27 -10.31
C SER A 38 9.16 -9.17 -10.52
N ALA A 39 8.37 -8.94 -11.57
CA ALA A 39 7.21 -9.75 -11.89
C ALA A 39 7.60 -11.22 -12.12
N GLY A 40 6.76 -12.15 -11.69
CA GLY A 40 7.01 -13.60 -11.72
C GLY A 40 7.85 -14.13 -10.55
N SER A 41 8.51 -13.27 -9.77
CA SER A 41 9.12 -13.70 -8.51
C SER A 41 8.05 -14.10 -7.49
N LYS A 42 8.44 -14.88 -6.48
CA LYS A 42 7.52 -15.35 -5.43
C LYS A 42 7.88 -14.77 -4.06
N ILE A 43 6.86 -14.46 -3.28
CA ILE A 43 6.98 -14.05 -1.88
C ILE A 43 6.05 -14.94 -1.05
N ASN A 44 6.57 -15.47 0.06
CA ASN A 44 5.73 -16.21 1.00
C ASN A 44 4.93 -15.21 1.87
N PHE A 45 3.64 -15.49 2.02
CA PHE A 45 2.76 -14.80 2.97
C PHE A 45 1.82 -15.83 3.60
N ASN A 46 1.79 -15.90 4.94
CA ASN A 46 1.00 -16.87 5.70
C ASN A 46 1.19 -18.32 5.23
N GLY A 47 2.43 -18.71 4.93
CA GLY A 47 2.78 -20.06 4.48
C GLY A 47 2.39 -20.38 3.03
N LYS A 48 1.84 -19.42 2.28
CA LYS A 48 1.49 -19.57 0.86
C LYS A 48 2.42 -18.73 -0.02
N GLU A 49 2.81 -19.27 -1.17
CA GLU A 49 3.55 -18.48 -2.16
C GLU A 49 2.59 -17.60 -2.97
N HIS A 50 2.93 -16.32 -3.08
CA HIS A 50 2.26 -15.34 -3.92
C HIS A 50 3.21 -14.90 -5.02
N GLU A 51 2.76 -14.97 -6.27
CA GLU A 51 3.49 -14.42 -7.40
C GLU A 51 3.40 -12.89 -7.41
N VAL A 52 4.51 -12.24 -7.71
CA VAL A 52 4.61 -10.80 -7.88
C VAL A 52 4.12 -10.44 -9.29
N ILE A 53 3.19 -9.49 -9.36
CA ILE A 53 2.55 -9.02 -10.59
C ILE A 53 3.20 -7.69 -11.00
N ASP A 54 3.29 -7.45 -12.31
CA ASP A 54 3.74 -6.17 -12.84
C ASP A 54 2.71 -5.06 -12.56
N LEU A 55 3.15 -4.04 -11.84
CA LEU A 55 2.37 -2.86 -11.48
C LEU A 55 1.72 -2.19 -12.70
N GLU A 56 2.43 -2.08 -13.82
CA GLU A 56 1.96 -1.33 -14.99
C GLU A 56 0.71 -1.96 -15.62
N THR A 57 0.52 -3.26 -15.42
CA THR A 57 -0.59 -4.04 -16.00
C THR A 57 -1.71 -4.32 -14.99
N PHE A 58 -1.55 -3.89 -13.75
CA PHE A 58 -2.46 -4.24 -12.68
C PHE A 58 -3.75 -3.41 -12.73
N ASP A 59 -4.88 -4.09 -12.52
CA ASP A 59 -6.20 -3.48 -12.45
C ASP A 59 -6.59 -3.20 -10.98
N PHE A 60 -6.49 -1.93 -10.58
CA PHE A 60 -6.81 -1.49 -9.23
C PHE A 60 -8.30 -1.60 -8.86
N SER A 61 -9.21 -1.83 -9.82
CA SER A 61 -10.64 -2.08 -9.50
C SER A 61 -10.87 -3.38 -8.72
N LYS A 62 -9.87 -4.28 -8.70
CA LYS A 62 -9.92 -5.56 -8.01
C LYS A 62 -9.71 -5.45 -6.49
N VAL A 63 -9.25 -4.31 -5.98
CA VAL A 63 -8.80 -4.16 -4.59
C VAL A 63 -9.54 -3.06 -3.84
N LYS A 64 -9.67 -3.22 -2.53
CA LYS A 64 -10.28 -2.22 -1.63
C LYS A 64 -9.25 -1.33 -0.96
N ILE A 65 -8.06 -1.85 -0.68
CA ILE A 65 -6.95 -1.13 -0.06
C ILE A 65 -5.69 -1.38 -0.86
N THR A 66 -4.93 -0.32 -1.12
CA THR A 66 -3.64 -0.38 -1.80
C THR A 66 -2.57 0.33 -0.98
N PHE A 67 -1.54 -0.41 -0.56
CA PHE A 67 -0.37 0.16 0.08
C PHE A 67 0.67 0.56 -0.96
N PHE A 68 1.19 1.78 -0.88
CA PHE A 68 2.30 2.26 -1.71
C PHE A 68 3.59 2.32 -0.89
N ALA A 69 4.56 1.50 -1.29
CA ALA A 69 5.86 1.35 -0.64
C ALA A 69 7.02 1.34 -1.67
N ALA A 70 6.84 2.03 -2.79
CA ALA A 70 7.77 2.03 -3.94
C ALA A 70 8.45 3.38 -4.23
N GLY A 71 8.30 4.36 -3.32
CA GLY A 71 8.92 5.68 -3.44
C GLY A 71 8.08 6.71 -4.19
N GLY A 72 8.48 7.98 -4.09
CA GLY A 72 7.66 9.12 -4.51
C GLY A 72 7.30 9.14 -5.99
N LYS A 73 8.22 8.69 -6.87
CA LYS A 73 7.95 8.68 -8.32
C LYS A 73 6.86 7.68 -8.71
N ILE A 74 6.79 6.54 -8.02
CA ILE A 74 5.74 5.55 -8.25
C ILE A 74 4.40 6.07 -7.70
N SER A 75 4.41 6.70 -6.52
CA SER A 75 3.20 7.31 -5.96
C SER A 75 2.67 8.47 -6.81
N GLU A 76 3.56 9.31 -7.37
CA GLU A 76 3.20 10.35 -8.35
C GLU A 76 2.45 9.76 -9.55
N ASN A 77 2.96 8.66 -10.13
CA ASN A 77 2.43 8.11 -11.37
C ASN A 77 1.15 7.27 -11.16
N PHE A 78 1.03 6.55 -10.04
CA PHE A 78 0.01 5.51 -9.88
C PHE A 78 -0.94 5.71 -8.70
N ALA A 79 -0.61 6.52 -7.69
CA ALA A 79 -1.45 6.60 -6.48
C ALA A 79 -2.83 7.18 -6.79
N GLU A 80 -2.94 8.23 -7.61
CA GLU A 80 -4.26 8.77 -7.99
C GLU A 80 -5.07 7.78 -8.83
N ILE A 81 -4.42 6.98 -9.69
CA ILE A 81 -5.08 5.93 -10.48
C ILE A 81 -5.68 4.89 -9.54
N ALA A 82 -4.89 4.41 -8.57
CA ALA A 82 -5.36 3.46 -7.57
C ALA A 82 -6.46 4.06 -6.66
N ALA A 83 -6.36 5.35 -6.32
CA ALA A 83 -7.31 6.06 -5.47
C ALA A 83 -8.70 6.22 -6.10
N LYS A 84 -8.84 6.09 -7.43
CA LYS A 84 -10.16 6.04 -8.09
C LYS A 84 -10.96 4.79 -7.75
N HIS A 85 -10.30 3.74 -7.24
CA HIS A 85 -10.89 2.42 -7.05
C HIS A 85 -10.73 1.85 -5.63
N SER A 86 -9.68 2.26 -4.91
CA SER A 86 -9.26 1.66 -3.64
C SER A 86 -8.69 2.71 -2.69
N LEU A 87 -8.85 2.52 -1.38
CA LEU A 87 -8.18 3.34 -0.37
C LEU A 87 -6.67 3.16 -0.47
N VAL A 88 -5.97 4.23 -0.87
CA VAL A 88 -4.53 4.24 -1.00
C VAL A 88 -3.90 4.70 0.30
N ILE A 89 -2.96 3.92 0.81
CA ILE A 89 -2.09 4.26 1.93
C ILE A 89 -0.68 4.42 1.37
N ASP A 90 -0.25 5.65 1.18
CA ASP A 90 1.07 5.98 0.66
C ASP A 90 2.08 6.20 1.79
N ASN A 91 3.22 5.52 1.70
CA ASN A 91 4.36 5.70 2.60
C ASN A 91 5.48 6.53 1.96
N SER A 92 5.28 7.05 0.75
CA SER A 92 6.26 7.92 0.09
C SER A 92 6.34 9.30 0.76
N SER A 93 7.07 10.25 0.17
CA SER A 93 7.04 11.65 0.60
C SER A 93 6.24 12.55 -0.32
N PHE A 94 5.66 12.00 -1.39
CA PHE A 94 5.11 12.79 -2.50
C PHE A 94 3.90 13.63 -2.08
N TYR A 95 2.94 13.05 -1.36
CA TYR A 95 1.71 13.75 -0.95
C TYR A 95 1.77 14.39 0.44
N ARG A 96 2.93 14.39 1.12
CA ARG A 96 3.03 14.89 2.52
C ARG A 96 2.59 16.34 2.71
N MET A 97 2.74 17.16 1.66
CA MET A 97 2.40 18.59 1.69
C MET A 97 1.10 18.89 0.94
N ASP A 98 0.42 17.89 0.39
CA ASP A 98 -0.88 18.07 -0.28
C ASP A 98 -1.95 18.33 0.79
N PRO A 99 -2.61 19.50 0.79
CA PRO A 99 -3.57 19.87 1.82
C PRO A 99 -4.85 19.00 1.82
N ASP A 100 -5.12 18.29 0.73
CA ASP A 100 -6.28 17.40 0.60
C ASP A 100 -5.95 15.94 0.93
N VAL A 101 -4.67 15.60 1.13
CA VAL A 101 -4.22 14.27 1.53
C VAL A 101 -3.84 14.31 3.02
N PRO A 102 -4.63 13.70 3.91
CA PRO A 102 -4.31 13.75 5.33
C PRO A 102 -3.06 12.93 5.63
N LEU A 103 -2.15 13.53 6.39
CA LEU A 103 -1.02 12.85 7.01
C LEU A 103 -1.48 12.22 8.33
N ILE A 104 -1.53 10.89 8.36
CA ILE A 104 -2.03 10.12 9.50
C ILE A 104 -0.88 9.44 10.24
N VAL A 105 -0.84 9.70 11.54
CA VAL A 105 -0.09 8.97 12.56
C VAL A 105 -1.14 8.45 13.56
N PRO A 106 -1.51 7.16 13.50
CA PRO A 106 -2.66 6.64 14.25
C PRO A 106 -2.67 6.97 15.75
N GLN A 107 -1.49 7.04 16.38
CA GLN A 107 -1.33 7.34 17.81
C GLN A 107 -1.50 8.83 18.15
N VAL A 108 -1.45 9.72 17.15
CA VAL A 108 -1.44 11.16 17.34
C VAL A 108 -2.72 11.80 16.82
N ASN A 109 -3.19 11.40 15.64
CA ASN A 109 -4.28 12.09 14.93
C ASN A 109 -5.23 11.15 14.19
N SER A 110 -5.59 10.02 14.80
CA SER A 110 -6.52 9.03 14.20
C SER A 110 -7.88 9.63 13.81
N GLU A 111 -8.33 10.68 14.49
CA GLU A 111 -9.59 11.38 14.21
C GLU A 111 -9.63 12.01 12.83
N HIS A 112 -8.48 12.29 12.21
CA HIS A 112 -8.40 12.76 10.83
C HIS A 112 -8.95 11.73 9.82
N LEU A 113 -9.02 10.44 10.19
CA LEU A 113 -9.65 9.41 9.36
C LEU A 113 -11.16 9.61 9.17
N ASN A 114 -11.81 10.39 10.04
CA ASN A 114 -13.25 10.67 9.91
C ASN A 114 -13.57 11.69 8.81
N ASN A 115 -12.57 12.48 8.38
CA ASN A 115 -12.73 13.59 7.44
C ASN A 115 -11.97 13.37 6.13
N ILE A 116 -11.80 12.12 5.73
CA ILE A 116 -11.09 11.74 4.51
C ILE A 116 -11.85 12.26 3.28
N LYS A 117 -11.29 13.25 2.59
CA LYS A 117 -11.85 13.82 1.35
C LYS A 117 -11.34 13.12 0.09
N LYS A 118 -10.07 12.70 0.10
CA LYS A 118 -9.44 11.90 -0.95
C LYS A 118 -9.33 10.46 -0.48
N ILE A 119 -9.51 9.51 -1.38
CA ILE A 119 -9.30 8.08 -1.11
C ILE A 119 -7.79 7.76 -0.94
N LEU A 120 -6.94 8.78 -0.73
CA LEU A 120 -5.50 8.70 -0.56
C LEU A 120 -5.13 9.23 0.82
N LEU A 121 -4.35 8.45 1.56
CA LEU A 121 -3.82 8.77 2.88
C LEU A 121 -2.31 8.65 2.84
N GLN A 122 -1.65 9.57 3.53
CA GLN A 122 -0.22 9.45 3.79
C GLN A 122 -0.04 8.88 5.20
N ILE A 123 0.64 7.74 5.34
CA ILE A 123 0.98 7.18 6.66
C ILE A 123 2.49 7.17 6.84
N GLN A 124 2.95 7.56 8.02
CA GLN A 124 4.35 7.42 8.40
C GLN A 124 4.54 6.06 9.08
N ILE A 125 4.92 5.04 8.30
CA ILE A 125 5.03 3.64 8.78
C ILE A 125 6.17 3.44 9.79
N VAL A 126 7.01 4.46 10.03
CA VAL A 126 8.14 4.40 10.98
C VAL A 126 7.71 4.04 12.42
N GLN A 127 6.43 4.20 12.79
CA GLN A 127 5.92 3.85 14.13
C GLN A 127 5.08 2.56 14.20
N LEU A 128 4.81 1.87 13.09
CA LEU A 128 4.13 0.55 13.15
C LEU A 128 5.09 -0.61 13.38
N LEU A 129 6.40 -0.32 13.45
CA LEU A 129 7.49 -1.29 13.52
C LEU A 129 8.13 -1.41 14.90
N ASN A 130 7.71 -0.56 15.84
CA ASN A 130 8.16 -0.52 17.24
C ASN A 130 6.99 -0.84 18.17
#